data_AF-A0A4V3UNX2-F1
#
_entry.id   AF-A0A4V3UNX2-F1
#
_cell.length_a   1.000
_cell.length_b   1.000
_cell.length_c   1.000
_cell.angle_alpha   90.00
_cell.angle_beta   90.00
_cell.angle_gamma   90.00
#
_symmetry.space_group_name_H-M   'P 1'
#
loop_
_entity.id
_entity.type
_entity.pdbx_description
1 polymer ?
#
loop_
_entity_poly.entity_id
_entity_poly.type
_entity_poly.pdbx_seq_one_letter_code
_entity_poly.pdbx_strand_id
1 'polypeptide(L)'
;MTDLTVEFSRLCQEKGSVPIPPTRYLAAEKADEFLKEAHRINSHISSLLRYLYSIRPSYLSIAPSRPTTATPSRSAAAASADQKSKPLSESDRDNIDASTSLLLHDLSSSISTLSSAEALRQDTQSGLLRKRYGHGGAAGRLLWKWAGGGALSSPSSSSATSGDNSGKSEEQVRDEEVEKTSKTVRENVLWFLRRGLEDAVALQRGMVERRIERVREKEKSVLYKAAAGGGGVGSTGRSKGLSSVGGGNPLGDGDSGGSYIYEKPRSTVNEDEVKAIEAELSPEQLQLFAEENDSMVKYYEDTLSKVQNAEKSLLEISSLQQTLVSHLSTQEEYIGQLATDASNTHTNIGQGNKELKRATEQRSIAQALFWGTVGLCTWLVIWDLVF
;
A
#
# COMPACT_ATOMS: atom_id res chain seq x y z
N MET A 1 -17.66 22.00 9.02
CA MET A 1 -18.96 21.62 9.63
C MET A 1 -18.88 21.96 11.11
N THR A 2 -19.84 22.72 11.62
CA THR A 2 -19.91 23.10 13.04
C THR A 2 -20.34 21.92 13.89
N ASP A 3 -19.73 21.77 15.06
CA ASP A 3 -20.03 20.69 16.01
C ASP A 3 -21.36 20.98 16.75
N LEU A 4 -22.46 20.41 16.24
CA LEU A 4 -23.82 20.56 16.79
C LEU A 4 -24.11 19.59 17.93
N THR A 5 -23.15 18.75 18.32
CA THR A 5 -23.35 17.65 19.27
C THR A 5 -23.80 18.16 20.64
N VAL A 6 -23.32 19.33 21.05
CA VAL A 6 -23.68 19.94 22.34
C VAL A 6 -25.13 20.43 22.34
N GLU A 7 -25.57 21.12 21.28
CA GLU A 7 -26.97 21.57 21.16
C GLU A 7 -27.94 20.39 21.07
N PHE A 8 -27.59 19.37 20.30
CA PHE A 8 -28.37 18.14 20.20
C PHE A 8 -28.47 17.43 21.56
N SER A 9 -27.36 17.32 22.31
CA SER A 9 -27.35 16.70 23.65
C SER A 9 -28.27 17.42 24.63
N ARG A 10 -28.36 18.76 24.52
CA ARG A 10 -29.21 19.59 25.34
C ARG A 10 -30.70 19.38 25.03
N LEU A 11 -31.07 19.35 23.75
CA LEU A 11 -32.43 19.06 23.29
C LEU A 11 -32.89 17.65 23.71
N CYS A 12 -31.98 16.68 23.65
CA CYS A 12 -32.19 15.33 24.16
C CYS A 12 -32.44 15.31 25.67
N GLN A 13 -31.67 16.08 26.44
CA GLN A 13 -31.87 16.23 27.88
C GLN A 13 -33.22 16.86 28.25
N GLU A 14 -33.66 17.88 27.50
CA GLU A 14 -34.97 18.51 27.67
C GLU A 14 -36.14 17.53 27.41
N LYS A 15 -35.92 16.51 26.57
CA LYS A 15 -36.86 15.43 26.30
C LYS A 15 -36.76 14.25 27.29
N GLY A 16 -35.91 14.35 28.32
CA GLY A 16 -35.74 13.32 29.35
C GLY A 16 -34.86 12.14 28.94
N SER A 17 -34.09 12.25 27.84
CA SER A 17 -33.14 11.19 27.47
C SER A 17 -31.80 11.35 28.21
N VAL A 18 -31.11 10.23 28.41
CA VAL A 18 -29.76 10.21 29.01
C VAL A 18 -28.80 11.07 28.17
N PRO A 19 -27.94 11.91 28.80
CA PRO A 19 -26.96 12.70 28.09
C PRO A 19 -26.01 11.83 27.27
N ILE A 20 -25.74 12.22 26.03
CA ILE A 20 -24.80 11.54 25.15
C ILE A 20 -23.41 11.68 25.80
N PRO A 21 -22.73 10.57 26.15
CA PRO A 21 -21.39 10.65 26.73
C PRO A 21 -20.46 11.35 25.71
N PRO A 22 -19.54 12.21 26.18
CA PRO A 22 -18.59 12.85 25.28
C PRO A 22 -17.83 11.77 24.52
N THR A 23 -17.78 11.90 23.19
CA THR A 23 -17.28 10.94 22.18
C THR A 23 -15.82 10.55 22.32
N ARG A 24 -15.16 10.97 23.39
CA ARG A 24 -13.72 10.95 23.56
C ARG A 24 -13.33 9.83 24.54
N TYR A 25 -12.77 8.77 23.96
CA TYR A 25 -11.81 7.84 24.59
C TYR A 25 -12.28 6.63 25.38
N LEU A 26 -13.58 6.30 25.49
CA LEU A 26 -13.98 5.03 26.13
C LEU A 26 -13.64 3.77 25.29
N ALA A 27 -13.20 3.94 24.03
CA ALA A 27 -12.82 2.82 23.16
C ALA A 27 -11.37 2.35 23.35
N ALA A 28 -10.48 3.15 23.94
CA ALA A 28 -9.05 2.80 24.04
C ALA A 28 -8.74 1.81 25.17
N GLU A 29 -9.41 1.93 26.32
CA GLU A 29 -9.26 0.96 27.42
C GLU A 29 -9.88 -0.41 27.10
N LYS A 30 -10.94 -0.42 26.29
CA LYS A 30 -11.62 -1.63 25.81
C LYS A 30 -11.19 -2.03 24.39
N ALA A 31 -10.11 -1.44 23.88
CA ALA A 31 -9.57 -1.82 22.57
C ALA A 31 -9.00 -3.23 22.67
N ASP A 32 -9.57 -4.11 21.86
CA ASP A 32 -9.11 -5.47 21.64
C ASP A 32 -7.61 -5.50 21.34
N GLU A 33 -6.88 -6.53 21.80
CA GLU A 33 -5.43 -6.67 21.59
C GLU A 33 -5.08 -6.59 20.10
N PHE A 34 -5.94 -7.14 19.26
CA PHE A 34 -5.84 -7.04 17.79
C PHE A 34 -5.78 -5.59 17.31
N LEU A 35 -6.66 -4.71 17.80
CA LEU A 35 -6.73 -3.31 17.36
C LEU A 35 -5.52 -2.52 17.86
N LYS A 36 -5.00 -2.85 19.04
CA LYS A 36 -3.78 -2.23 19.58
C LYS A 36 -2.57 -2.54 18.68
N GLU A 37 -2.39 -3.81 18.32
CA GLU A 37 -1.32 -4.22 17.40
C GLU A 37 -1.52 -3.65 15.99
N ALA A 38 -2.76 -3.65 15.46
CA ALA A 38 -3.06 -3.03 14.18
C ALA A 38 -2.72 -1.53 14.16
N HIS A 39 -3.06 -0.79 15.22
CA HIS A 39 -2.68 0.63 15.35
C HIS A 39 -1.17 0.83 15.43
N ARG A 40 -0.46 -0.05 16.14
CA ARG A 40 1.00 -0.02 16.24
C ARG A 40 1.64 -0.22 14.87
N ILE A 41 1.23 -1.24 14.12
CA ILE A 41 1.68 -1.51 12.75
C ILE A 41 1.40 -0.30 11.84
N ASN A 42 0.18 0.24 11.88
CA ASN A 42 -0.19 1.42 11.08
C ASN A 42 0.68 2.65 11.39
N SER A 43 0.99 2.87 12.68
CA SER A 43 1.88 3.95 13.11
C SER A 43 3.29 3.76 12.52
N HIS A 44 3.81 2.54 12.52
CA HIS A 44 5.10 2.22 11.93
C HIS A 44 5.11 2.40 10.40
N ILE A 45 4.08 1.91 9.68
CA ILE A 45 3.92 2.13 8.23
C ILE A 45 3.85 3.63 7.91
N SER A 46 3.03 4.39 8.63
CA SER A 46 2.87 5.84 8.41
C SER A 46 4.16 6.60 8.69
N SER A 47 4.91 6.20 9.72
CA SER A 47 6.19 6.81 10.06
C SER A 47 7.25 6.50 9.00
N LEU A 48 7.28 5.26 8.50
CA LEU A 48 8.16 4.83 7.42
C LEU A 48 7.86 5.60 6.12
N LEU A 49 6.60 5.73 5.74
CA LEU A 49 6.19 6.51 4.57
C LEU A 49 6.65 7.97 4.66
N ARG A 50 6.39 8.63 5.80
CA ARG A 50 6.84 10.01 6.04
C ARG A 50 8.36 10.13 5.96
N TYR A 51 9.07 9.17 6.54
CA TYR A 51 10.53 9.10 6.47
C TYR A 51 11.01 8.97 5.01
N LEU A 52 10.48 8.01 4.24
CA LEU A 52 10.82 7.80 2.83
C LEU A 52 10.54 9.04 1.97
N TYR A 53 9.41 9.71 2.17
CA TYR A 53 9.12 10.97 1.48
C TYR A 53 10.10 12.08 1.84
N SER A 54 10.52 12.16 3.10
CA SER A 54 11.46 13.19 3.56
C SER A 54 12.88 13.01 3.01
N ILE A 55 13.35 11.77 2.88
CA ILE A 55 14.69 11.46 2.38
C ILE A 55 14.75 11.37 0.86
N ARG A 56 13.62 11.20 0.17
CA ARG A 56 13.58 11.04 -1.29
C ARG A 56 14.38 12.11 -2.06
N PRO A 57 14.30 13.42 -1.74
CA PRO A 57 15.06 14.43 -2.47
C PRO A 57 16.58 14.28 -2.27
N SER A 58 17.04 14.04 -1.05
CA SER A 58 18.47 13.88 -0.75
C SER A 58 19.02 12.54 -1.25
N TYR A 59 18.22 11.48 -1.20
CA TYR A 59 18.56 10.14 -1.70
C TYR A 59 18.72 10.12 -3.22
N LEU A 60 17.85 10.83 -3.94
CA LEU A 60 17.91 10.92 -5.40
C LEU A 60 18.87 12.00 -5.92
N SER A 61 19.44 12.82 -5.03
CA SER A 61 20.34 13.90 -5.44
C SER A 61 21.67 13.36 -5.96
N ILE A 62 22.03 13.74 -7.19
CA ILE A 62 23.29 13.36 -7.85
C ILE A 62 24.37 14.43 -7.63
N ALA A 63 24.02 15.60 -7.10
CA ALA A 63 24.91 16.74 -7.05
C ALA A 63 26.25 16.31 -6.41
N PRO A 64 27.36 16.25 -7.17
CA PRO A 64 28.65 16.23 -6.51
C PRO A 64 28.64 17.49 -5.64
N SER A 65 29.03 17.35 -4.38
CA SER A 65 29.30 18.52 -3.53
C SER A 65 30.30 19.37 -4.29
N ARG A 66 29.81 20.35 -5.06
CA ARG A 66 30.67 21.30 -5.75
C ARG A 66 31.45 21.95 -4.62
N PRO A 67 32.79 21.79 -4.54
CA PRO A 67 33.54 22.60 -3.61
C PRO A 67 33.26 24.02 -4.06
N THR A 68 32.42 24.73 -3.31
CA THR A 68 32.20 26.14 -3.52
C THR A 68 33.56 26.76 -3.25
N THR A 69 34.31 27.05 -4.30
CA THR A 69 35.33 28.10 -4.29
C THR A 69 34.58 29.41 -4.08
N ALA A 70 34.10 29.59 -2.85
CA ALA A 70 33.49 30.82 -2.39
C ALA A 70 34.63 31.80 -2.13
N THR A 71 34.79 32.75 -3.03
CA THR A 71 35.35 34.06 -2.74
C THR A 71 34.70 34.58 -1.45
N PRO A 72 35.46 34.98 -0.42
CA PRO A 72 34.88 35.37 0.86
C PRO A 72 34.34 36.80 0.75
N SER A 73 33.10 36.97 0.28
CA SER A 73 32.37 38.23 0.47
C SER A 73 31.23 38.05 1.46
N ARG A 74 31.55 38.36 2.72
CA ARG A 74 30.70 38.97 3.75
C ARG A 74 29.19 38.79 3.58
N SER A 75 28.61 37.85 4.34
CA SER A 75 27.27 37.96 4.96
C SER A 75 27.04 36.76 5.90
N ALA A 76 27.31 36.94 7.19
CA ALA A 76 27.28 35.89 8.22
C ALA A 76 25.87 35.58 8.79
N ALA A 77 24.79 35.83 8.03
CA ALA A 77 23.42 35.73 8.54
C ALA A 77 22.57 34.59 7.95
N ALA A 78 23.12 33.76 7.04
CA ALA A 78 22.36 32.71 6.34
C ALA A 78 22.78 31.26 6.67
N ALA A 79 23.56 31.04 7.74
CA ALA A 79 24.19 29.74 8.04
C ALA A 79 23.25 28.70 8.70
N SER A 80 21.98 29.01 8.98
CA SER A 80 21.08 28.14 9.73
C SER A 80 20.04 27.37 8.88
N ALA A 81 19.93 27.65 7.58
CA ALA A 81 18.92 27.03 6.71
C ALA A 81 19.44 25.89 5.82
N ASP A 82 20.76 25.72 5.68
CA ASP A 82 21.37 24.94 4.60
C ASP A 82 21.82 23.51 4.99
N GLN A 83 21.42 23.01 6.17
CA GLN A 83 21.73 21.62 6.56
C GLN A 83 20.80 20.56 5.94
N LYS A 84 19.70 20.97 5.29
CA LYS A 84 18.74 20.03 4.67
C LYS A 84 19.13 19.56 3.27
N SER A 85 20.18 20.13 2.67
CA SER A 85 20.54 19.92 1.27
C SER A 85 21.82 19.11 1.07
N LYS A 86 22.41 18.55 2.14
CA LYS A 86 23.65 17.77 2.01
C LYS A 86 23.34 16.46 1.25
N PRO A 87 23.96 16.22 0.08
CA PRO A 87 23.73 15.00 -0.68
C PRO A 87 24.21 13.81 0.17
N LEU A 88 23.35 12.80 0.32
CA LEU A 88 23.69 11.57 1.04
C LEU A 88 24.84 10.85 0.31
N SER A 89 25.82 10.35 1.08
CA SER A 89 26.87 9.48 0.54
C SER A 89 26.25 8.22 -0.08
N GLU A 90 26.96 7.59 -1.02
CA GLU A 90 26.52 6.33 -1.60
C GLU A 90 26.40 5.23 -0.53
N SER A 91 27.31 5.21 0.45
CA SER A 91 27.25 4.32 1.60
C SER A 91 26.00 4.55 2.46
N ASP A 92 25.60 5.81 2.63
CA ASP A 92 24.44 6.16 3.44
C ASP A 92 23.15 5.69 2.75
N ARG A 93 23.12 5.74 1.41
CA ARG A 93 22.00 5.23 0.61
C ARG A 93 21.86 3.73 0.74
N ASP A 94 22.97 2.98 0.67
CA ASP A 94 22.95 1.53 0.88
C ASP A 94 22.48 1.15 2.29
N ASN A 95 22.91 1.88 3.32
CA ASN A 95 22.44 1.68 4.68
C ASN A 95 20.94 1.99 4.83
N ILE A 96 20.46 3.04 4.16
CA ILE A 96 19.02 3.37 4.10
C ILE A 96 18.25 2.24 3.41
N ASP A 97 18.73 1.72 2.29
CA ASP A 97 18.06 0.65 1.54
C ASP A 97 17.99 -0.63 2.38
N ALA A 98 19.08 -1.02 3.02
CA ALA A 98 19.14 -2.19 3.91
C ALA A 98 18.23 -2.04 5.13
N SER A 99 18.30 -0.91 5.84
CA SER A 99 17.46 -0.67 7.02
C SER A 99 15.98 -0.58 6.67
N THR A 100 15.63 0.04 5.53
CA THR A 100 14.25 0.11 5.05
C THR A 100 13.74 -1.27 4.66
N SER A 101 14.55 -2.10 3.96
CA SER A 101 14.17 -3.47 3.61
C SER A 101 13.86 -4.32 4.85
N LEU A 102 14.72 -4.24 5.87
CA LEU A 102 14.51 -4.94 7.14
C LEU A 102 13.20 -4.53 7.82
N LEU A 103 12.89 -3.23 7.86
CA LEU A 103 11.64 -2.74 8.43
C LEU A 103 10.42 -3.20 7.63
N LEU A 104 10.49 -3.24 6.30
CA LEU A 104 9.40 -3.76 5.47
C LEU A 104 9.17 -5.26 5.71
N HIS A 105 10.23 -6.05 5.85
CA HIS A 105 10.13 -7.46 6.21
C HIS A 105 9.53 -7.67 7.60
N ASP A 106 9.96 -6.89 8.58
CA ASP A 106 9.42 -6.94 9.94
C ASP A 106 7.93 -6.57 9.99
N LEU A 107 7.53 -5.52 9.25
CA LEU A 107 6.12 -5.13 9.10
C LEU A 107 5.30 -6.20 8.38
N SER A 108 5.84 -6.82 7.32
CA SER A 108 5.19 -7.93 6.62
C SER A 108 4.99 -9.14 7.54
N SER A 109 6.00 -9.48 8.33
CA SER A 109 5.92 -10.55 9.34
C SER A 109 4.90 -10.22 10.44
N SER A 110 4.89 -8.98 10.92
CA SER A 110 3.94 -8.48 11.92
C SER A 110 2.49 -8.54 11.41
N ILE A 111 2.25 -8.17 10.15
CA ILE A 111 0.92 -8.31 9.52
C ILE A 111 0.54 -9.78 9.34
N SER A 112 1.51 -10.63 8.97
CA SER A 112 1.27 -12.07 8.78
C SER A 112 0.89 -12.73 10.09
N THR A 113 1.64 -12.48 11.17
CA THR A 113 1.34 -12.98 12.52
C THR A 113 -0.01 -12.49 13.03
N LEU A 114 -0.34 -11.20 12.82
CA LEU A 114 -1.66 -10.65 13.16
C LEU A 114 -2.78 -11.34 12.38
N SER A 115 -2.57 -11.61 11.08
CA SER A 115 -3.56 -12.32 10.26
C SER A 115 -3.73 -13.79 10.65
N SER A 116 -2.66 -14.49 11.03
CA SER A 116 -2.72 -15.86 11.54
C SER A 116 -3.43 -15.93 12.88
N ALA A 117 -3.16 -14.97 13.78
CA ALA A 117 -3.84 -14.87 15.06
C ALA A 117 -5.36 -14.66 14.88
N GLU A 118 -5.76 -13.80 13.94
CA GLU A 118 -7.18 -13.60 13.63
C GLU A 118 -7.81 -14.85 13.01
N ALA A 119 -7.13 -15.56 12.11
CA ALA A 119 -7.62 -16.82 11.55
C ALA A 119 -7.88 -17.87 12.66
N LEU A 120 -6.96 -18.02 13.61
CA LEU A 120 -7.16 -18.91 14.77
C LEU A 120 -8.35 -18.47 15.65
N ARG A 121 -8.54 -17.16 15.82
CA ARG A 121 -9.69 -16.63 16.54
C ARG A 121 -11.00 -16.93 15.81
N GLN A 122 -11.06 -16.79 14.49
CA GLN A 122 -12.23 -17.15 13.69
C GLN A 122 -12.56 -18.65 13.79
N ASP A 123 -11.54 -19.52 13.71
CA ASP A 123 -11.73 -20.97 13.83
C ASP A 123 -12.21 -21.38 15.22
N THR A 124 -11.68 -20.76 16.26
CA THR A 124 -12.11 -21.02 17.63
C THR A 124 -13.53 -20.53 17.89
N GLN A 125 -13.89 -19.32 17.44
CA GLN A 125 -15.23 -18.76 17.61
C GLN A 125 -16.28 -19.57 16.86
N SER A 126 -16.07 -19.85 15.57
CA SER A 126 -16.96 -20.71 14.79
C SER A 126 -17.09 -22.12 15.40
N GLY A 127 -16.00 -22.69 15.93
CA GLY A 127 -16.01 -23.95 16.67
C GLY A 127 -16.80 -23.88 17.99
N LEU A 128 -16.74 -22.76 18.71
CA LEU A 128 -17.50 -22.53 19.93
C LEU A 128 -18.99 -22.34 19.63
N LEU A 129 -19.36 -21.58 18.59
CA LEU A 129 -20.75 -21.44 18.14
C LEU A 129 -21.31 -22.80 17.71
N ARG A 130 -20.53 -23.58 16.96
CA ARG A 130 -20.92 -24.94 16.58
C ARG A 130 -21.14 -25.83 17.80
N LYS A 131 -20.33 -25.69 18.85
CA LYS A 131 -20.54 -26.43 20.11
C LYS A 131 -21.76 -25.91 20.86
N ARG A 132 -21.95 -24.61 21.02
CA ARG A 132 -23.09 -24.07 21.80
C ARG A 132 -24.43 -24.40 21.16
N TYR A 133 -24.54 -24.26 19.85
CA TYR A 133 -25.83 -24.36 19.15
C TYR A 133 -25.97 -25.65 18.31
N GLY A 134 -24.89 -26.42 18.13
CA GLY A 134 -24.91 -27.67 17.37
C GLY A 134 -25.44 -28.89 18.11
N HIS A 135 -25.83 -28.77 19.39
CA HIS A 135 -26.37 -29.88 20.19
C HIS A 135 -27.80 -30.31 19.81
N GLY A 136 -28.47 -29.57 18.93
CA GLY A 136 -29.63 -30.09 18.20
C GLY A 136 -29.14 -30.96 17.04
N GLY A 137 -29.18 -32.29 17.20
CA GLY A 137 -28.83 -33.24 16.13
C GLY A 137 -29.58 -32.94 14.83
N ALA A 138 -29.14 -33.52 13.71
CA ALA A 138 -29.79 -33.34 12.39
C ALA A 138 -31.32 -33.53 12.45
N ALA A 139 -31.79 -34.46 13.29
CA ALA A 139 -33.21 -34.70 13.58
C ALA A 139 -33.91 -33.51 14.27
N GLY A 140 -33.26 -32.81 15.20
CA GLY A 140 -33.80 -31.61 15.84
C GLY A 140 -33.92 -30.45 14.85
N ARG A 141 -32.89 -30.21 14.02
CA ARG A 141 -32.96 -29.21 12.94
C ARG A 141 -34.06 -29.52 11.93
N LEU A 142 -34.24 -30.79 11.56
CA LEU A 142 -35.33 -31.25 10.71
C LEU A 142 -36.69 -31.04 11.39
N LEU A 143 -36.85 -31.38 12.67
CA LEU A 143 -38.09 -31.19 13.42
C LEU A 143 -38.50 -29.71 13.57
N TRP A 144 -37.55 -28.81 13.87
CA TRP A 144 -37.82 -27.37 13.92
C TRP A 144 -38.14 -26.78 12.54
N LYS A 145 -37.49 -27.28 11.47
CA LYS A 145 -37.77 -26.89 10.09
C LYS A 145 -39.15 -27.37 9.59
N TRP A 146 -39.65 -28.49 10.11
CA TRP A 146 -41.03 -28.93 9.91
C TRP A 146 -42.04 -28.12 10.74
N ALA A 147 -41.72 -27.76 11.99
CA ALA A 147 -42.59 -26.98 12.85
C ALA A 147 -42.70 -25.49 12.43
N GLY A 148 -41.69 -24.96 11.75
CA GLY A 148 -41.68 -23.59 11.19
C GLY A 148 -42.50 -23.40 9.91
N GLY A 149 -43.24 -24.41 9.44
CA GLY A 149 -44.14 -24.29 8.29
C GLY A 149 -43.47 -24.38 6.90
N GLY A 150 -42.21 -24.81 6.82
CA GLY A 150 -41.44 -24.91 5.57
C GLY A 150 -41.71 -26.14 4.70
N ALA A 151 -42.85 -26.82 4.85
CA ALA A 151 -43.08 -28.15 4.29
C ALA A 151 -43.52 -28.19 2.81
N LEU A 152 -43.43 -27.10 2.03
CA LEU A 152 -43.90 -27.08 0.63
C LEU A 152 -42.94 -26.48 -0.42
N SER A 153 -41.72 -26.08 -0.06
CA SER A 153 -40.72 -25.68 -1.06
C SER A 153 -39.72 -26.81 -1.33
N SER A 154 -39.87 -27.43 -2.50
CA SER A 154 -39.13 -28.56 -3.08
C SER A 154 -37.59 -28.58 -2.84
N PRO A 155 -36.95 -29.77 -2.76
CA PRO A 155 -35.51 -29.91 -2.52
C PRO A 155 -34.68 -29.71 -3.80
N SER A 156 -34.92 -28.62 -4.54
CA SER A 156 -34.13 -28.29 -5.73
C SER A 156 -33.17 -27.12 -5.48
N SER A 157 -31.91 -27.39 -5.79
CA SER A 157 -30.82 -26.45 -6.12
C SER A 157 -30.21 -25.60 -4.99
N SER A 158 -29.01 -26.01 -4.56
CA SER A 158 -27.78 -25.20 -4.58
C SER A 158 -27.81 -23.75 -4.07
N SER A 159 -28.55 -23.46 -3.00
CA SER A 159 -28.54 -22.13 -2.36
C SER A 159 -28.35 -22.28 -0.84
N ALA A 160 -27.14 -22.68 -0.43
CA ALA A 160 -26.68 -22.53 0.96
C ALA A 160 -26.35 -21.07 1.32
N THR A 161 -26.54 -20.14 0.38
CA THR A 161 -26.12 -18.73 0.46
C THR A 161 -27.24 -17.75 0.82
N SER A 162 -28.49 -18.21 0.90
CA SER A 162 -29.62 -17.36 1.33
C SER A 162 -29.94 -17.66 2.79
N GLY A 163 -30.02 -16.61 3.62
CA GLY A 163 -30.14 -16.67 5.07
C GLY A 163 -31.41 -17.34 5.56
N ASP A 164 -31.40 -18.68 5.57
CA ASP A 164 -32.43 -19.50 6.19
C ASP A 164 -32.19 -19.47 7.70
N ASN A 165 -32.60 -18.37 8.34
CA ASN A 165 -32.68 -18.24 9.81
C ASN A 165 -33.85 -19.06 10.37
N SER A 166 -34.62 -19.78 9.53
CA SER A 166 -35.74 -20.61 9.98
C SER A 166 -35.22 -21.75 10.86
N GLY A 167 -35.51 -21.67 12.17
CA GLY A 167 -35.17 -22.68 13.16
C GLY A 167 -33.89 -22.42 13.98
N LYS A 168 -33.22 -21.26 13.83
CA LYS A 168 -32.14 -20.85 14.75
C LYS A 168 -32.71 -20.09 15.95
N SER A 169 -32.11 -20.26 17.12
CA SER A 169 -32.49 -19.46 18.30
C SER A 169 -32.13 -17.98 18.08
N GLU A 170 -32.93 -17.05 18.59
CA GLU A 170 -32.64 -15.60 18.46
C GLU A 170 -31.29 -15.20 19.06
N GLU A 171 -30.85 -15.92 20.11
CA GLU A 171 -29.54 -15.73 20.73
C GLU A 171 -28.41 -16.19 19.81
N GLN A 172 -28.58 -17.33 19.13
CA GLN A 172 -27.63 -17.82 18.12
C GLN A 172 -27.46 -16.84 16.95
N VAL A 173 -28.56 -16.28 16.45
CA VAL A 173 -28.51 -15.34 15.32
C VAL A 173 -27.73 -14.09 15.71
N ARG A 174 -27.97 -13.54 16.90
CA ARG A 174 -27.23 -12.38 17.42
C ARG A 174 -25.73 -12.67 17.56
N ASP A 175 -25.37 -13.81 18.14
CA ASP A 175 -23.96 -14.17 18.33
C ASP A 175 -23.24 -14.40 16.99
N GLU A 176 -23.89 -15.08 16.03
CA GLU A 176 -23.38 -15.25 14.66
C GLU A 176 -23.21 -13.91 13.92
N GLU A 177 -24.14 -12.97 14.09
CA GLU A 177 -24.08 -11.64 13.47
C GLU A 177 -22.97 -10.76 14.05
N VAL A 178 -22.79 -10.77 15.37
CA VAL A 178 -21.68 -10.06 16.02
C VAL A 178 -20.33 -10.63 15.57
N GLU A 179 -20.22 -11.95 15.42
CA GLU A 179 -18.99 -12.56 14.89
C GLU A 179 -18.75 -12.15 13.44
N LYS A 180 -19.77 -12.22 12.57
CA LYS A 180 -19.66 -11.80 11.16
C LYS A 180 -19.24 -10.34 11.03
N THR A 181 -19.88 -9.44 11.76
CA THR A 181 -19.53 -8.01 11.72
C THR A 181 -18.12 -7.76 12.24
N SER A 182 -17.71 -8.42 13.33
CA SER A 182 -16.33 -8.34 13.82
C SER A 182 -15.34 -8.89 12.80
N LYS A 183 -15.67 -9.98 12.10
CA LYS A 183 -14.84 -10.60 11.08
C LYS A 183 -14.62 -9.63 9.91
N THR A 184 -15.70 -9.08 9.37
CA THR A 184 -15.65 -8.05 8.32
C THR A 184 -14.78 -6.86 8.69
N VAL A 185 -14.94 -6.31 9.90
CA VAL A 185 -14.14 -5.15 10.35
C VAL A 185 -12.65 -5.50 10.40
N ARG A 186 -12.29 -6.65 10.95
CA ARG A 186 -10.87 -7.04 11.11
C ARG A 186 -10.21 -7.38 9.79
N GLU A 187 -10.94 -7.98 8.86
CA GLU A 187 -10.46 -8.25 7.51
C GLU A 187 -10.22 -6.96 6.74
N ASN A 188 -11.12 -5.98 6.87
CA ASN A 188 -10.91 -4.64 6.31
C ASN A 188 -9.67 -3.95 6.91
N VAL A 189 -9.43 -4.10 8.22
CA VAL A 189 -8.22 -3.57 8.87
C VAL A 189 -6.96 -4.24 8.34
N LEU A 190 -6.94 -5.58 8.23
CA LEU A 190 -5.80 -6.32 7.67
C LEU A 190 -5.51 -5.91 6.23
N TRP A 191 -6.55 -5.74 5.41
CA TRP A 191 -6.42 -5.25 4.04
C TRP A 191 -5.84 -3.84 3.99
N PHE A 192 -6.37 -2.93 4.81
CA PHE A 192 -5.86 -1.56 4.90
C PHE A 192 -4.36 -1.54 5.26
N LEU A 193 -3.93 -2.35 6.23
CA LEU A 193 -2.52 -2.46 6.62
C LEU A 193 -1.66 -3.02 5.49
N ARG A 194 -2.12 -4.07 4.80
CA ARG A 194 -1.40 -4.67 3.66
C ARG A 194 -1.26 -3.69 2.50
N ARG A 195 -2.33 -2.95 2.20
CA ARG A 195 -2.32 -1.89 1.19
C ARG A 195 -1.38 -0.74 1.56
N GLY A 196 -1.39 -0.31 2.81
CA GLY A 196 -0.47 0.72 3.30
C GLY A 196 1.00 0.26 3.24
N LEU A 197 1.27 -1.01 3.51
CA LEU A 197 2.61 -1.58 3.35
C LEU A 197 3.03 -1.64 1.87
N GLU A 198 2.13 -2.05 0.98
CA GLU A 198 2.37 -2.05 -0.47
C GLU A 198 2.77 -0.65 -0.97
N ASP A 199 2.08 0.40 -0.53
CA ASP A 199 2.43 1.78 -0.88
C ASP A 199 3.87 2.13 -0.45
N ALA A 200 4.30 1.69 0.74
CA ALA A 200 5.66 1.92 1.22
C ALA A 200 6.71 1.16 0.40
N VAL A 201 6.42 -0.10 0.06
CA VAL A 201 7.26 -0.95 -0.80
C VAL A 201 7.38 -0.35 -2.20
N ALA A 202 6.28 0.11 -2.78
CA ALA A 202 6.24 0.73 -4.09
C ALA A 202 7.08 2.02 -4.14
N LEU A 203 7.02 2.84 -3.09
CA LEU A 203 7.86 4.04 -2.97
C LEU A 203 9.35 3.70 -2.89
N GLN A 204 9.74 2.74 -2.04
CA GLN A 204 11.15 2.33 -1.95
C GLN A 204 11.64 1.77 -3.28
N ARG A 205 10.87 0.87 -3.91
CA ARG A 205 11.20 0.33 -5.24
C ARG A 205 11.42 1.43 -6.27
N GLY A 206 10.50 2.40 -6.35
CA GLY A 206 10.64 3.52 -7.30
C GLY A 206 11.84 4.43 -7.02
N MET A 207 12.32 4.49 -5.78
CA MET A 207 13.57 5.19 -5.43
C MET A 207 14.81 4.42 -5.86
N VAL A 208 14.86 3.11 -5.54
CA VAL A 208 15.98 2.22 -5.88
C VAL A 208 16.11 2.04 -7.39
N GLU A 209 14.99 1.88 -8.11
CA GLU A 209 14.98 1.75 -9.58
C GLU A 209 15.57 3.00 -10.25
N ARG A 210 15.15 4.19 -9.81
CA ARG A 210 15.74 5.45 -10.27
C ARG A 210 17.21 5.60 -9.91
N ARG A 211 17.67 5.00 -8.82
CA ARG A 211 19.11 4.99 -8.47
C ARG A 211 19.87 4.10 -9.45
N ILE A 212 19.41 2.88 -9.69
CA ILE A 212 20.02 1.93 -10.63
C ILE A 212 20.09 2.52 -12.04
N GLU A 213 18.98 3.08 -12.52
CA GLU A 213 18.92 3.69 -13.85
C GLU A 213 19.96 4.80 -13.99
N ARG A 214 20.08 5.66 -12.98
CA ARG A 214 21.08 6.74 -12.98
C ARG A 214 22.52 6.26 -12.83
N VAL A 215 22.78 5.18 -12.10
CA VAL A 215 24.12 4.58 -12.04
C VAL A 215 24.49 4.01 -13.41
N ARG A 216 23.58 3.28 -14.04
CA ARG A 216 23.78 2.74 -15.40
C ARG A 216 23.94 3.83 -16.45
N GLU A 217 23.19 4.93 -16.36
CA GLU A 217 23.38 6.10 -17.23
C GLU A 217 24.76 6.74 -17.03
N LYS A 218 25.23 6.86 -15.78
CA LYS A 218 26.56 7.38 -15.48
C LYS A 218 27.65 6.49 -16.06
N GLU A 219 27.55 5.17 -15.89
CA GLU A 219 28.47 4.21 -16.52
C GLU A 219 28.54 4.42 -18.02
N LYS A 220 27.37 4.50 -18.69
CA LYS A 220 27.29 4.79 -20.13
C LYS A 220 27.88 6.16 -20.49
N SER A 221 27.69 7.19 -19.66
CA SER A 221 28.19 8.53 -19.91
C SER A 221 29.70 8.67 -19.70
N VAL A 222 30.27 7.95 -18.73
CA VAL A 222 31.72 7.88 -18.51
C VAL A 222 32.37 7.10 -19.64
N LEU A 223 31.75 6.01 -20.09
CA LEU A 223 32.17 5.29 -21.28
C LEU A 223 32.11 6.17 -22.53
N TYR A 224 31.02 6.93 -22.71
CA TYR A 224 30.90 7.87 -23.82
C TYR A 224 31.94 9.00 -23.74
N LYS A 225 32.21 9.54 -22.55
CA LYS A 225 33.23 10.57 -22.33
C LYS A 225 34.65 10.04 -22.51
N ALA A 226 34.95 8.83 -22.04
CA ALA A 226 36.24 8.18 -22.24
C ALA A 226 36.45 7.81 -23.71
N ALA A 227 35.42 7.28 -24.38
CA ALA A 227 35.45 6.96 -25.80
C ALA A 227 35.53 8.22 -26.70
N ALA A 228 34.82 9.30 -26.34
CA ALA A 228 34.90 10.58 -27.05
C ALA A 228 36.14 11.41 -26.68
N GLY A 229 36.77 11.11 -25.53
CA GLY A 229 37.96 11.79 -25.00
C GLY A 229 39.28 11.18 -25.45
N GLY A 230 39.27 10.05 -26.18
CA GLY A 230 40.46 9.41 -26.76
C GLY A 230 41.14 10.19 -27.89
N GLY A 231 40.73 11.44 -28.16
CA GLY A 231 41.37 12.32 -29.13
C GLY A 231 41.17 13.79 -28.76
N GLY A 232 41.99 14.34 -27.87
CA GLY A 232 41.86 15.75 -27.51
C GLY A 232 42.71 16.25 -26.35
N VAL A 233 43.99 15.88 -26.30
CA VAL A 233 44.96 16.68 -25.54
C VAL A 233 45.25 17.94 -26.34
N GLY A 234 44.84 19.09 -25.82
CA GLY A 234 45.39 20.40 -26.18
C GLY A 234 44.47 21.36 -26.94
N SER A 235 43.58 22.06 -26.23
CA SER A 235 43.20 23.43 -26.61
C SER A 235 42.67 24.22 -25.41
N THR A 236 43.57 24.49 -24.47
CA THR A 236 43.45 25.64 -23.55
C THR A 236 44.51 26.66 -23.94
N GLY A 237 44.41 27.17 -25.17
CA GLY A 237 45.28 28.20 -25.71
C GLY A 237 44.47 29.38 -26.22
N ARG A 238 44.51 30.49 -25.47
CA ARG A 238 44.09 31.84 -25.86
C ARG A 238 44.06 32.07 -27.38
N SER A 239 42.88 32.33 -27.95
CA SER A 239 42.75 33.16 -29.15
C SER A 239 41.87 34.37 -28.85
N LYS A 240 42.60 35.45 -28.61
CA LYS A 240 42.25 36.86 -28.67
C LYS A 240 41.20 37.12 -29.76
N GLY A 241 40.14 37.84 -29.39
CA GLY A 241 39.18 38.36 -30.35
C GLY A 241 39.87 39.20 -31.42
N LEU A 242 39.51 38.94 -32.68
CA LEU A 242 39.54 39.94 -33.74
C LEU A 242 38.41 39.64 -34.72
N SER A 243 37.58 40.66 -34.85
CA SER A 243 36.44 40.83 -35.73
C SER A 243 36.81 40.90 -37.22
N SER A 244 35.88 40.43 -38.06
CA SER A 244 35.47 41.00 -39.36
C SER A 244 36.50 41.06 -40.51
N VAL A 245 36.23 40.32 -41.60
CA VAL A 245 36.04 40.84 -42.98
C VAL A 245 36.01 39.67 -43.99
N GLY A 246 35.01 39.67 -44.89
CA GLY A 246 35.00 39.10 -46.25
C GLY A 246 35.00 37.56 -46.35
N GLY A 247 34.06 36.87 -46.99
CA GLY A 247 33.38 37.19 -48.25
C GLY A 247 34.18 36.62 -49.43
N GLY A 248 33.92 35.36 -49.80
CA GLY A 248 34.48 34.74 -51.01
C GLY A 248 34.26 33.22 -51.09
N ASN A 249 33.43 32.79 -52.04
CA ASN A 249 33.17 31.39 -52.44
C ASN A 249 34.46 30.61 -52.79
N PRO A 250 34.35 29.27 -52.90
CA PRO A 250 34.30 28.73 -54.26
C PRO A 250 33.19 27.68 -54.48
N LEU A 251 32.67 27.70 -55.70
CA LEU A 251 31.87 26.65 -56.33
C LEU A 251 32.75 25.43 -56.68
N GLY A 252 32.13 24.26 -56.74
CA GLY A 252 32.66 22.98 -57.24
C GLY A 252 31.93 21.84 -56.52
N ASP A 253 30.71 21.51 -56.91
CA ASP A 253 30.37 20.47 -57.91
C ASP A 253 30.97 19.09 -57.56
N GLY A 254 30.09 18.13 -57.25
CA GLY A 254 30.48 16.79 -56.82
C GLY A 254 29.37 16.05 -56.09
N ASP A 255 28.55 15.38 -56.88
CA ASP A 255 27.53 14.36 -56.61
C ASP A 255 27.82 13.32 -55.48
N SER A 256 26.74 12.63 -55.08
CA SER A 256 26.66 11.35 -54.35
C SER A 256 26.43 11.34 -52.82
N GLY A 257 25.16 11.07 -52.46
CA GLY A 257 24.79 9.98 -51.55
C GLY A 257 25.29 10.03 -50.10
N GLY A 258 24.64 10.83 -49.25
CA GLY A 258 24.81 10.80 -47.80
C GLY A 258 24.22 9.52 -47.16
N SER A 259 24.97 8.42 -47.26
CA SER A 259 24.78 7.21 -46.46
C SER A 259 25.10 7.55 -44.99
N TYR A 260 24.14 7.28 -44.09
CA TYR A 260 24.37 7.31 -42.65
C TYR A 260 25.40 6.23 -42.31
N ILE A 261 26.66 6.63 -42.15
CA ILE A 261 27.73 5.75 -41.67
C ILE A 261 27.44 5.45 -40.19
N TYR A 262 26.80 4.32 -39.94
CA TYR A 262 26.95 3.59 -38.68
C TYR A 262 28.39 3.07 -38.64
N GLU A 263 29.31 3.89 -38.15
CA GLU A 263 30.69 3.49 -37.96
C GLU A 263 30.77 2.55 -36.75
N LYS A 264 30.89 1.26 -37.04
CA LYS A 264 31.14 0.20 -36.07
C LYS A 264 32.44 0.54 -35.31
N PRO A 265 32.47 0.53 -33.97
CA PRO A 265 33.69 0.85 -33.24
C PRO A 265 34.77 -0.18 -33.58
N ARG A 266 35.89 0.28 -34.12
CA ARG A 266 37.12 -0.51 -34.31
C ARG A 266 37.64 -0.92 -32.94
N SER A 267 37.45 -2.18 -32.57
CA SER A 267 37.76 -2.72 -31.24
C SER A 267 39.06 -3.53 -31.20
N THR A 268 40.07 -3.18 -32.01
CA THR A 268 41.43 -3.75 -31.91
C THR A 268 42.45 -2.73 -32.43
N VAL A 269 43.11 -2.00 -31.53
CA VAL A 269 44.33 -1.26 -31.87
C VAL A 269 45.44 -2.30 -32.10
N ASN A 270 46.17 -2.21 -33.20
CA ASN A 270 47.23 -3.19 -33.50
C ASN A 270 48.40 -3.01 -32.51
N GLU A 271 49.03 -4.09 -32.05
CA GLU A 271 50.17 -4.03 -31.11
C GLU A 271 51.34 -3.19 -31.65
N ASP A 272 51.51 -3.12 -32.98
CA ASP A 272 52.53 -2.31 -33.63
C ASP A 272 52.19 -0.80 -33.60
N GLU A 273 50.90 -0.44 -33.61
CA GLU A 273 50.45 0.94 -33.43
C GLU A 273 50.61 1.39 -31.98
N VAL A 274 50.35 0.50 -31.01
CA VAL A 274 50.57 0.77 -29.58
C VAL A 274 52.05 1.06 -29.31
N LYS A 275 52.96 0.25 -29.86
CA LYS A 275 54.41 0.46 -29.71
C LYS A 275 54.91 1.73 -30.40
N ALA A 276 54.33 2.11 -31.53
CA ALA A 276 54.65 3.36 -32.21
C ALA A 276 54.19 4.58 -31.40
N ILE A 277 53.01 4.52 -30.79
CA ILE A 277 52.46 5.56 -29.90
C ILE A 277 53.28 5.66 -28.60
N GLU A 278 53.66 4.52 -28.01
CA GLU A 278 54.54 4.45 -26.83
C GLU A 278 55.94 5.05 -27.09
N ALA A 279 56.44 4.98 -28.32
CA ALA A 279 57.71 5.58 -28.73
C ALA A 279 57.64 7.11 -28.94
N GLU A 280 56.45 7.65 -29.28
CA GLU A 280 56.22 9.10 -29.42
C GLU A 280 55.85 9.79 -28.09
N LEU A 281 55.44 9.02 -27.08
CA LEU A 281 55.04 9.53 -25.76
C LEU A 281 56.25 9.72 -24.84
N SER A 282 56.26 10.85 -24.13
CA SER A 282 57.25 11.05 -23.06
C SER A 282 57.02 10.05 -21.91
N PRO A 283 58.07 9.61 -21.22
CA PRO A 283 57.95 8.64 -20.12
C PRO A 283 57.01 9.12 -19.00
N GLU A 284 56.88 10.43 -18.79
CA GLU A 284 55.95 11.05 -17.85
C GLU A 284 54.48 10.91 -18.28
N GLN A 285 54.19 11.04 -19.59
CA GLN A 285 52.84 10.81 -20.13
C GLN A 285 52.43 9.34 -20.05
N LEU A 286 53.38 8.41 -20.22
CA LEU A 286 53.14 6.98 -20.11
C LEU A 286 52.79 6.58 -18.65
N GLN A 287 53.44 7.20 -17.67
CA GLN A 287 53.09 7.05 -16.25
C GLN A 287 51.69 7.61 -15.94
N LEU A 288 51.34 8.78 -16.48
CA LEU A 288 50.01 9.36 -16.35
C LEU A 288 48.92 8.48 -16.97
N PHE A 289 49.16 7.89 -18.14
CA PHE A 289 48.23 6.94 -18.76
C PHE A 289 48.07 5.66 -17.94
N ALA A 290 49.15 5.14 -17.36
CA ALA A 290 49.09 3.98 -16.48
C ALA A 290 48.27 4.29 -15.21
N GLU A 291 48.47 5.47 -14.61
CA GLU A 291 47.70 5.93 -13.45
C GLU A 291 46.23 6.18 -13.79
N GLU A 292 45.93 6.79 -14.95
CA GLU A 292 44.57 7.01 -15.43
C GLU A 292 43.86 5.67 -15.69
N ASN A 293 44.53 4.70 -16.30
CA ASN A 293 43.97 3.38 -16.56
C ASN A 293 43.68 2.63 -15.25
N ASP A 294 44.61 2.64 -14.28
CA ASP A 294 44.39 2.06 -12.95
C ASP A 294 43.22 2.74 -12.22
N SER A 295 43.10 4.06 -12.33
CA SER A 295 41.97 4.81 -11.78
C SER A 295 40.63 4.47 -12.44
N MET A 296 40.63 4.22 -13.76
CA MET A 296 39.46 3.82 -14.52
C MET A 296 39.00 2.42 -14.15
N VAL A 297 39.92 1.46 -14.02
CA VAL A 297 39.62 0.09 -13.57
C VAL A 297 39.00 0.11 -12.18
N LYS A 298 39.60 0.83 -11.22
CA LYS A 298 39.03 0.99 -9.86
C LYS A 298 37.63 1.60 -9.88
N TYR A 299 37.41 2.62 -10.73
CA TYR A 299 36.09 3.21 -10.89
C TYR A 299 35.07 2.18 -11.42
N TYR A 300 35.44 1.34 -12.39
CA TYR A 300 34.56 0.29 -12.93
C TYR A 300 34.23 -0.78 -11.89
N GLU A 301 35.21 -1.24 -11.12
CA GLU A 301 35.00 -2.20 -10.04
C GLU A 301 34.03 -1.65 -8.99
N ASP A 302 34.19 -0.37 -8.63
CA ASP A 302 33.32 0.34 -7.71
C ASP A 302 31.90 0.54 -8.24
N THR A 303 31.73 0.90 -9.52
CA THR A 303 30.38 1.07 -10.09
C THR A 303 29.67 -0.26 -10.24
N LEU A 304 30.37 -1.30 -10.68
CA LEU A 304 29.82 -2.64 -10.81
C LEU A 304 29.36 -3.18 -9.46
N SER A 305 30.16 -3.00 -8.40
CA SER A 305 29.77 -3.38 -7.04
C SER A 305 28.51 -2.64 -6.57
N LYS A 306 28.36 -1.35 -6.90
CA LYS A 306 27.17 -0.56 -6.58
C LYS A 306 25.94 -1.03 -7.35
N VAL A 307 26.08 -1.32 -8.64
CA VAL A 307 25.00 -1.87 -9.47
C VAL A 307 24.55 -3.23 -8.92
N GLN A 308 25.48 -4.13 -8.62
CA GLN A 308 25.16 -5.44 -8.05
C GLN A 308 24.42 -5.35 -6.72
N ASN A 309 24.86 -4.47 -5.80
CA ASN A 309 24.19 -4.29 -4.52
C ASN A 309 22.77 -3.71 -4.69
N ALA A 310 22.63 -2.72 -5.57
CA ALA A 310 21.33 -2.12 -5.87
C ALA A 310 20.38 -3.12 -6.57
N GLU A 311 20.90 -3.95 -7.48
CA GLU A 311 20.13 -5.05 -8.11
C GLU A 311 19.68 -6.08 -7.08
N LYS A 312 20.55 -6.47 -6.15
CA LYS A 312 20.18 -7.38 -5.06
C LYS A 312 19.04 -6.79 -4.21
N SER A 313 19.15 -5.53 -3.81
CA SER A 313 18.09 -4.85 -3.06
C SER A 313 16.79 -4.75 -3.86
N LEU A 314 16.87 -4.44 -5.16
CA LEU A 314 15.72 -4.40 -6.05
C LEU A 314 15.02 -5.77 -6.16
N LEU A 315 15.78 -6.86 -6.26
CA LEU A 315 15.24 -8.22 -6.31
C LEU A 315 14.53 -8.60 -5.01
N GLU A 316 15.12 -8.27 -3.87
CA GLU A 316 14.52 -8.49 -2.55
C GLU A 316 13.19 -7.74 -2.41
N ILE A 317 13.19 -6.44 -2.73
CA ILE A 317 12.00 -5.59 -2.69
C ILE A 317 10.93 -6.08 -3.68
N SER A 318 11.35 -6.50 -4.88
CA SER A 318 10.45 -7.06 -5.89
C SER A 318 9.83 -8.38 -5.45
N SER A 319 10.60 -9.23 -4.74
CA SER A 319 10.08 -10.48 -4.19
C SER A 319 9.01 -10.22 -3.13
N LEU A 320 9.28 -9.27 -2.22
CA LEU A 320 8.34 -8.85 -1.19
C LEU A 320 7.09 -8.22 -1.82
N GLN A 321 7.24 -7.35 -2.81
CA GLN A 321 6.12 -6.76 -3.54
C GLN A 321 5.25 -7.84 -4.19
N GLN A 322 5.86 -8.83 -4.85
CA GLN A 322 5.13 -9.90 -5.50
C GLN A 322 4.30 -10.72 -4.49
N THR A 323 4.88 -11.04 -3.34
CA THR A 323 4.17 -11.72 -2.26
C THR A 323 3.01 -10.87 -1.74
N LEU A 324 3.21 -9.57 -1.51
CA LEU A 324 2.14 -8.67 -1.05
C LEU A 324 1.03 -8.50 -2.09
N VAL A 325 1.36 -8.32 -3.37
CA VAL A 325 0.38 -8.21 -4.45
C VAL A 325 -0.43 -9.50 -4.58
N SER A 326 0.22 -10.67 -4.49
CA SER A 326 -0.49 -11.96 -4.46
C SER A 326 -1.41 -12.09 -3.24
N HIS A 327 -1.00 -11.57 -2.09
CA HIS A 327 -1.82 -11.54 -0.88
C HIS A 327 -3.00 -10.57 -0.99
N LEU A 328 -2.84 -9.46 -1.70
CA LEU A 328 -3.92 -8.50 -1.93
C LEU A 328 -4.91 -9.01 -2.97
N SER A 329 -4.45 -9.63 -4.06
CA SER A 329 -5.34 -10.18 -5.09
C SER A 329 -6.24 -11.29 -4.53
N THR A 330 -5.67 -12.20 -3.73
CA THR A 330 -6.44 -13.25 -3.04
C THR A 330 -7.43 -12.67 -2.02
N GLN A 331 -7.11 -11.54 -1.40
CA GLN A 331 -7.99 -10.88 -0.43
C GLN A 331 -9.03 -9.95 -1.06
N GLU A 332 -8.79 -9.39 -2.24
CA GLU A 332 -9.72 -8.47 -2.91
C GLU A 332 -11.04 -9.16 -3.27
N GLU A 333 -10.97 -10.39 -3.79
CA GLU A 333 -12.17 -11.20 -4.05
C GLU A 333 -12.97 -11.44 -2.77
N TYR A 334 -12.27 -11.76 -1.68
CA TYR A 334 -12.88 -12.03 -0.38
C TYR A 334 -13.54 -10.79 0.23
N ILE A 335 -12.89 -9.63 0.11
CA ILE A 335 -13.41 -8.35 0.60
C ILE A 335 -14.57 -7.85 -0.24
N GLY A 336 -14.56 -8.09 -1.55
CA GLY A 336 -15.70 -7.82 -2.42
C GLY A 336 -16.95 -8.57 -1.95
N GLN A 337 -16.79 -9.84 -1.58
CA GLN A 337 -17.86 -10.65 -0.98
C GLN A 337 -18.30 -10.09 0.38
N LEU A 338 -17.36 -9.78 1.28
CA LEU A 338 -17.68 -9.22 2.60
C LEU A 338 -18.34 -7.86 2.56
N ALA A 339 -17.95 -6.99 1.63
CA ALA A 339 -18.56 -5.68 1.43
C ALA A 339 -20.01 -5.84 0.95
N THR A 340 -20.23 -6.79 0.05
CA THR A 340 -21.57 -7.17 -0.41
C THR A 340 -22.41 -7.73 0.75
N ASP A 341 -21.84 -8.64 1.54
CA ASP A 341 -22.48 -9.24 2.72
C ASP A 341 -22.78 -8.20 3.81
N ALA A 342 -21.90 -7.22 4.03
CA ALA A 342 -22.14 -6.12 4.95
C ALA A 342 -23.29 -5.24 4.47
N SER A 343 -23.35 -4.95 3.17
CA SER A 343 -24.45 -4.18 2.58
C SER A 343 -25.79 -4.91 2.71
N ASN A 344 -25.80 -6.24 2.50
CA ASN A 344 -26.96 -7.10 2.68
C ASN A 344 -27.35 -7.24 4.17
N THR A 345 -26.37 -7.29 5.06
CA THR A 345 -26.62 -7.37 6.52
C THR A 345 -27.29 -6.09 7.00
N HIS A 346 -26.84 -4.93 6.54
CA HIS A 346 -27.46 -3.65 6.88
C HIS A 346 -28.93 -3.57 6.40
N THR A 347 -29.21 -4.01 5.17
CA THR A 347 -30.60 -4.04 4.66
C THR A 347 -31.46 -5.03 5.42
N ASN A 348 -30.94 -6.22 5.73
CA ASN A 348 -31.66 -7.25 6.48
C ASN A 348 -31.95 -6.84 7.92
N ILE A 349 -31.00 -6.22 8.63
CA ILE A 349 -31.24 -5.66 9.98
C ILE A 349 -32.29 -4.55 9.92
N GLY A 350 -32.22 -3.68 8.91
CA GLY A 350 -33.20 -2.61 8.72
C GLY A 350 -34.63 -3.14 8.51
N GLN A 351 -34.77 -4.20 7.70
CA GLN A 351 -36.05 -4.88 7.49
C GLN A 351 -36.51 -5.62 8.73
N GLY A 352 -35.62 -6.37 9.40
CA GLY A 352 -35.91 -7.07 10.65
C GLY A 352 -36.38 -6.14 11.76
N ASN A 353 -35.76 -4.97 11.93
CA ASN A 353 -36.18 -3.99 12.93
C ASN A 353 -37.54 -3.35 12.59
N LYS A 354 -37.85 -3.21 11.28
CA LYS A 354 -39.17 -2.78 10.81
C LYS A 354 -40.23 -3.85 11.06
N GLU A 355 -39.88 -5.12 10.90
CA GLU A 355 -40.75 -6.26 11.21
C GLU A 355 -40.96 -6.42 12.71
N LEU A 356 -39.94 -6.23 13.55
CA LEU A 356 -40.08 -6.18 15.00
C LEU A 356 -41.01 -5.06 15.43
N LYS A 357 -40.86 -3.86 14.86
CA LYS A 357 -41.78 -2.75 15.10
C LYS A 357 -43.21 -3.09 14.67
N ARG A 358 -43.38 -3.70 13.50
CA ARG A 358 -44.68 -4.15 13.00
C ARG A 358 -45.30 -5.25 13.87
N ALA A 359 -44.49 -6.15 14.41
CA ALA A 359 -44.91 -7.19 15.35
C ALA A 359 -45.30 -6.61 16.72
N THR A 360 -44.62 -5.57 17.20
CA THR A 360 -45.04 -4.83 18.41
C THR A 360 -46.32 -4.00 18.20
N GLU A 361 -46.55 -3.51 16.97
CA GLU A 361 -47.74 -2.73 16.61
C GLU A 361 -48.96 -3.61 16.33
N GLN A 362 -48.76 -4.85 15.87
CA GLN A 362 -49.83 -5.82 15.75
C GLN A 362 -50.35 -6.20 17.14
N ARG A 363 -51.45 -5.54 17.55
CA ARG A 363 -52.29 -6.02 18.66
C ARG A 363 -52.60 -7.49 18.41
N SER A 364 -52.31 -8.32 19.41
CA SER A 364 -52.43 -9.77 19.35
C SER A 364 -53.71 -10.20 18.64
N ILE A 365 -53.56 -10.91 17.52
CA ILE A 365 -54.68 -11.52 16.79
C ILE A 365 -55.50 -12.40 17.76
N ALA A 366 -54.86 -13.00 18.76
CA ALA A 366 -55.55 -13.75 19.80
C ALA A 366 -56.41 -12.85 20.71
N GLN A 367 -56.00 -11.61 21.02
CA GLN A 367 -56.85 -10.65 21.73
C GLN A 367 -58.03 -10.22 20.85
N ALA A 368 -57.83 -9.98 19.55
CA ALA A 368 -58.93 -9.64 18.65
C ALA A 368 -59.95 -10.78 18.52
N LEU A 369 -59.49 -12.04 18.45
CA LEU A 369 -60.36 -13.22 18.44
C LEU A 369 -61.11 -13.41 19.77
N PHE A 370 -60.44 -13.21 20.91
CA PHE A 370 -61.08 -13.30 22.23
C PHE A 370 -62.18 -12.25 22.41
N TRP A 371 -61.93 -11.00 22.06
CA TRP A 371 -62.96 -9.95 22.16
C TRP A 371 -64.06 -10.13 21.10
N GLY A 372 -63.73 -10.67 19.93
CA GLY A 372 -64.71 -11.05 18.91
C GLY A 372 -65.66 -12.15 19.38
N THR A 373 -65.16 -13.20 20.04
CA THR A 373 -65.99 -14.28 20.56
C THR A 373 -66.84 -13.82 21.75
N VAL A 374 -66.29 -13.01 22.65
CA VAL A 374 -67.05 -12.42 23.77
C VAL A 374 -68.17 -11.50 23.26
N GLY A 375 -67.89 -10.69 22.24
CA GLY A 375 -68.90 -9.83 21.59
C GLY A 375 -70.02 -10.63 20.92
N LEU A 376 -69.67 -11.72 20.23
CA LEU A 376 -70.65 -12.59 19.59
C LEU A 376 -71.51 -13.36 20.61
N CYS A 377 -70.92 -13.88 21.68
CA CYS A 377 -71.67 -14.54 22.75
C CYS A 377 -72.60 -13.58 23.49
N THR A 378 -72.14 -12.37 23.79
CA THR A 378 -73.00 -11.36 24.45
C THR A 378 -74.14 -10.90 23.55
N TRP A 379 -73.89 -10.75 22.24
CA TRP A 379 -74.96 -10.46 21.28
C TRP A 379 -76.00 -11.58 21.21
N LEU A 380 -75.59 -12.85 21.14
CA LEU A 380 -76.52 -13.98 21.12
C LEU A 380 -77.42 -14.02 22.37
N VAL A 381 -76.87 -13.76 23.55
CA VAL A 381 -77.65 -13.73 24.81
C VAL A 381 -78.66 -12.57 24.80
N ILE A 382 -78.29 -11.40 24.28
CA ILE A 382 -79.20 -10.25 24.18
C ILE A 382 -80.30 -10.53 23.15
N TRP A 383 -79.96 -11.17 22.02
CA TRP A 383 -80.94 -11.53 21.01
C TRP A 383 -82.00 -12.48 21.58
N ASP A 384 -81.57 -13.54 22.27
CA ASP A 384 -82.44 -14.54 22.91
C ASP A 384 -83.32 -13.96 24.03
N LEU A 385 -82.97 -12.78 24.57
CA LEU A 385 -83.73 -12.07 25.60
C LEU A 385 -84.80 -11.12 25.02
N VAL A 386 -84.63 -10.69 23.77
CA VAL A 386 -85.46 -9.67 23.12
C VAL A 386 -86.46 -10.30 22.13
N PHE A 387 -86.09 -11.41 21.51
CA PHE A 387 -86.91 -12.20 20.58
C PHE A 387 -87.12 -13.59 21.15
#